data_AF-A0A3N1H4M1-F1
#
_entry.id   AF-A0A3N1H4M1-F1
#
_cell.length_a   1.000
_cell.length_b   1.000
_cell.length_c   1.000
_cell.angle_alpha   90.00
_cell.angle_beta   90.00
_cell.angle_gamma   90.00
#
_symmetry.space_group_name_H-M   'P 1'
#
loop_
_entity.id
_entity.type
_entity.pdbx_description
1 polymer ?
#
loop_
_entity_poly.entity_id
_entity_poly.type
_entity_poly.pdbx_seq_one_letter_code
_entity_poly.pdbx_strand_id
1 'polypeptide(L)'
;MGTPTDAADEADDYLVKALDARQRAMEATGAERAELLAQATLDIGVATFFELRRANLDTEAHTEALTKHSHWMAEHHSALTGHAGALRAQADAMGNHVSALDSFEVATRRLGS
;
A
#
# COMPACT_ATOMS: atom_id res chain seq x y z
N MET A 1 11.16 -16.25 -3.72
CA MET A 1 11.53 -14.87 -4.13
C MET A 1 12.08 -14.20 -2.89
N GLY A 2 13.26 -13.58 -2.98
CA GLY A 2 13.93 -12.97 -1.81
C GLY A 2 13.21 -11.72 -1.31
N THR A 3 13.44 -11.37 -0.04
CA THR A 3 12.89 -10.19 0.64
C THR A 3 13.70 -8.91 0.30
N PRO A 4 13.17 -7.71 0.61
CA PRO A 4 13.97 -6.48 0.56
C PRO A 4 15.25 -6.56 1.41
N THR A 5 15.21 -7.28 2.53
CA THR A 5 16.38 -7.54 3.37
C THR A 5 17.39 -8.43 2.66
N ASP A 6 16.93 -9.52 2.02
CA ASP A 6 17.83 -10.42 1.28
C ASP A 6 18.54 -9.68 0.14
N ALA A 7 17.85 -8.75 -0.52
CA ALA A 7 18.44 -7.91 -1.56
C ALA A 7 19.44 -6.89 -0.99
N ALA A 8 19.19 -6.34 0.19
CA ALA A 8 20.14 -5.46 0.88
C ALA A 8 21.42 -6.21 1.27
N ASP A 9 21.28 -7.41 1.84
CA ASP A 9 22.40 -8.23 2.27
C ASP A 9 23.31 -8.61 1.08
N GLU A 10 22.72 -8.93 -0.08
CA GLU A 10 23.47 -9.17 -1.31
C GLU A 10 24.16 -7.90 -1.83
N ALA A 11 23.49 -6.75 -1.82
CA ALA A 11 24.11 -5.50 -2.23
C ALA A 11 25.35 -5.16 -1.39
N ASP A 12 25.24 -5.31 -0.07
CA ASP A 12 26.33 -5.08 0.88
C ASP A 12 27.51 -6.04 0.65
N ASP A 13 27.25 -7.33 0.40
CA ASP A 13 28.30 -8.31 0.11
C ASP A 13 29.11 -7.94 -1.15
N TYR A 14 28.41 -7.54 -2.23
CA TYR A 14 29.09 -7.09 -3.45
C TYR A 14 29.82 -5.75 -3.29
N LEU A 15 29.31 -4.82 -2.46
CA LEU A 15 30.03 -3.59 -2.13
C LEU A 15 31.33 -3.88 -1.38
N VAL A 16 31.31 -4.83 -0.43
CA VAL A 16 32.52 -5.24 0.29
C VAL A 16 33.53 -5.85 -0.68
N LYS A 17 33.10 -6.74 -1.59
CA LYS A 17 33.96 -7.31 -2.63
C LYS A 17 34.57 -6.23 -3.53
N ALA A 18 33.77 -5.26 -3.96
CA ALA A 18 34.23 -4.15 -4.79
C ALA A 18 35.28 -3.29 -4.09
N LEU A 19 35.07 -2.98 -2.81
CA LEU A 19 36.01 -2.20 -2.01
C LEU A 19 37.34 -2.94 -1.82
N ASP A 20 37.27 -4.23 -1.51
CA ASP A 20 38.46 -5.07 -1.38
C ASP A 20 39.24 -5.19 -2.70
N ALA A 21 38.56 -5.44 -3.82
CA ALA A 21 39.18 -5.45 -5.15
C ALA A 21 39.84 -4.11 -5.49
N ARG A 22 39.18 -2.99 -5.16
CA ARG A 22 39.72 -1.65 -5.38
C ARG A 22 40.93 -1.36 -4.49
N GLN A 23 40.93 -1.84 -3.26
CA GLN A 23 42.06 -1.70 -2.35
C GLN A 23 43.27 -2.48 -2.85
N ARG A 24 43.08 -3.75 -3.26
CA ARG A 24 44.13 -4.55 -3.92
C ARG A 24 44.66 -3.88 -5.19
N ALA A 25 43.78 -3.22 -5.97
CA ALA A 25 44.18 -2.49 -7.17
C ALA A 25 45.09 -1.28 -6.88
N MET A 26 45.07 -0.71 -5.67
CA MET A 26 45.98 0.40 -5.30
C MET A 26 47.43 -0.08 -5.14
N GLU A 27 47.61 -1.36 -4.83
CA GLU A 27 48.92 -2.00 -4.62
C GLU A 27 49.44 -2.67 -5.90
N ALA A 28 48.53 -3.05 -6.81
CA ALA A 28 48.86 -3.69 -8.09
C ALA A 28 49.32 -2.69 -9.17
N THR A 29 49.95 -3.21 -10.23
CA THR A 29 50.34 -2.42 -11.42
C THR A 29 50.00 -3.16 -12.72
N GLY A 30 50.01 -2.43 -13.84
CA GLY A 30 49.82 -3.01 -15.17
C GLY A 30 48.47 -3.72 -15.35
N ALA A 31 48.49 -4.90 -15.96
CA ALA A 31 47.28 -5.65 -16.32
C ALA A 31 46.48 -6.11 -15.08
N GLU A 32 47.14 -6.52 -14.01
CA GLU A 32 46.49 -6.95 -12.76
C GLU A 32 45.66 -5.81 -12.15
N ARG A 33 46.22 -4.59 -12.10
CA ARG A 33 45.47 -3.42 -11.64
C ARG A 33 44.24 -3.15 -12.49
N ALA A 34 44.35 -3.30 -13.82
CA ALA A 34 43.23 -3.09 -14.73
C ALA A 34 42.12 -4.14 -14.51
N GLU A 35 42.50 -5.40 -14.29
CA GLU A 35 41.56 -6.49 -14.00
C GLU A 35 40.85 -6.29 -12.66
N LEU A 36 41.58 -5.93 -11.60
CA LEU A 36 40.99 -5.64 -10.29
C LEU A 36 40.02 -4.45 -10.33
N LEU A 37 40.32 -3.41 -11.10
CA LEU A 37 39.41 -2.28 -11.29
C LEU A 37 38.17 -2.66 -12.11
N ALA A 38 38.34 -3.52 -13.13
CA ALA A 38 37.22 -4.04 -13.90
C ALA A 38 36.29 -4.90 -13.04
N GLN A 39 36.86 -5.77 -12.20
CA GLN A 39 36.11 -6.59 -11.25
C GLN A 39 35.37 -5.71 -10.23
N ALA A 40 36.05 -4.73 -9.63
CA ALA A 40 35.41 -3.79 -8.71
C ALA A 40 34.24 -3.04 -9.37
N THR A 41 34.37 -2.67 -10.65
CA THR A 41 33.29 -2.02 -11.41
C THR A 41 32.11 -2.96 -11.62
N LEU A 42 32.37 -4.23 -11.93
CA LEU A 42 31.34 -5.25 -12.07
C LEU A 42 30.60 -5.46 -10.74
N ASP A 43 31.34 -5.61 -9.64
CA ASP A 43 30.77 -5.82 -8.31
C ASP A 43 29.91 -4.62 -7.86
N ILE A 44 30.34 -3.38 -8.15
CA ILE A 44 29.50 -2.18 -7.95
C ILE A 44 28.22 -2.24 -8.77
N GLY A 45 28.30 -2.69 -10.03
CA GLY A 45 27.14 -2.86 -10.90
C GLY A 45 26.14 -3.88 -10.33
N VAL A 46 26.64 -5.00 -9.81
CA VAL A 46 25.81 -6.04 -9.18
C VAL A 46 25.17 -5.52 -7.89
N ALA A 47 25.92 -4.82 -7.03
CA ALA A 47 25.36 -4.19 -5.84
C ALA A 47 24.24 -3.19 -6.18
N THR A 48 24.47 -2.35 -7.20
CA THR A 48 23.46 -1.38 -7.69
C THR A 48 22.20 -2.07 -8.17
N PHE A 49 22.32 -3.21 -8.87
CA PHE A 49 21.17 -4.02 -9.29
C PHE A 49 20.34 -4.50 -8.09
N PHE A 50 21.00 -4.98 -7.03
CA PHE A 50 20.31 -5.47 -5.84
C PHE A 50 19.60 -4.35 -5.06
N GLU A 51 20.19 -3.15 -4.97
CA GLU A 51 19.51 -1.98 -4.39
C GLU A 51 18.27 -1.56 -5.21
N LEU A 52 18.38 -1.54 -6.54
CA LEU A 52 17.23 -1.28 -7.41
C LEU A 52 16.14 -2.33 -7.23
N ARG A 53 16.52 -3.61 -7.10
CA ARG A 53 15.60 -4.70 -6.85
C ARG A 53 14.90 -4.54 -5.50
N ARG A 54 15.62 -4.19 -4.45
CA ARG A 54 15.07 -3.90 -3.11
C ARG A 54 14.01 -2.80 -3.20
N ALA A 55 14.35 -1.67 -3.81
CA ALA A 55 13.43 -0.55 -3.98
C ALA A 55 12.17 -0.94 -4.77
N ASN A 56 12.32 -1.81 -5.78
CA ASN A 56 11.19 -2.33 -6.53
C ASN A 56 10.28 -3.23 -5.69
N LEU A 57 10.85 -4.14 -4.89
CA LEU A 57 10.08 -5.00 -3.96
C LEU A 57 9.30 -4.18 -2.94
N ASP A 58 9.92 -3.12 -2.38
CA ASP A 58 9.24 -2.21 -1.47
C ASP A 58 8.08 -1.48 -2.15
N THR A 59 8.29 -1.03 -3.40
CA THR A 59 7.25 -0.37 -4.21
C THR A 59 6.08 -1.30 -4.52
N GLU A 60 6.36 -2.56 -4.85
CA GLU A 60 5.35 -3.59 -5.09
C GLU A 60 4.49 -3.82 -3.84
N ALA A 61 5.13 -3.98 -2.68
CA ALA A 61 4.43 -4.18 -1.41
C ALA A 61 3.54 -2.98 -1.04
N HIS A 62 4.03 -1.75 -1.24
CA HIS A 62 3.24 -0.53 -1.02
C HIS A 62 2.05 -0.45 -1.98
N THR A 63 2.25 -0.78 -3.25
CA THR A 63 1.19 -0.77 -4.26
C THR A 63 0.10 -1.79 -3.92
N GLU A 64 0.48 -2.98 -3.46
CA GLU A 64 -0.47 -3.99 -2.99
C GLU A 64 -1.27 -3.50 -1.78
N ALA A 65 -0.61 -2.87 -0.81
CA ALA A 65 -1.27 -2.30 0.37
C ALA A 65 -2.28 -1.21 -0.01
N LEU A 66 -1.92 -0.31 -0.92
CA LEU A 66 -2.82 0.73 -1.43
C LEU A 66 -4.01 0.15 -2.20
N THR A 67 -3.80 -0.92 -2.94
CA THR A 67 -4.89 -1.63 -3.65
C THR A 67 -5.89 -2.21 -2.66
N LYS A 68 -5.42 -2.89 -1.61
CA LYS A 68 -6.28 -3.43 -0.54
C LYS A 68 -7.02 -2.33 0.20
N HIS A 69 -6.34 -1.22 0.54
CA HIS A 69 -6.97 -0.08 1.19
C HIS A 69 -8.07 0.54 0.33
N SER A 70 -7.82 0.70 -0.97
CA SER A 70 -8.81 1.24 -1.91
C SER A 70 -10.05 0.34 -2.01
N HIS A 71 -9.85 -0.98 -2.04
CA HIS A 71 -10.96 -1.94 -2.01
C HIS A 71 -11.81 -1.81 -0.72
N TRP A 72 -11.14 -1.79 0.43
CA TRP A 72 -11.81 -1.62 1.73
C TRP A 72 -12.61 -0.30 1.81
N MET A 73 -12.05 0.79 1.27
CA MET A 73 -12.75 2.07 1.18
C MET A 73 -14.02 1.99 0.31
N ALA A 74 -13.98 1.24 -0.79
CA ALA A 74 -15.15 1.04 -1.64
C ALA A 74 -16.27 0.28 -0.91
N GLU A 75 -15.91 -0.76 -0.14
CA GLU A 75 -16.86 -1.50 0.69
C GLU A 75 -17.49 -0.61 1.77
N HIS A 76 -16.68 0.20 2.46
CA HIS A 76 -17.18 1.15 3.44
C HIS A 76 -18.14 2.19 2.85
N HIS A 77 -17.81 2.73 1.67
CA HIS A 77 -18.70 3.66 0.98
C HIS A 77 -20.04 3.01 0.61
N SER A 78 -20.00 1.75 0.15
CA SER A 78 -21.22 0.97 -0.14
C SER A 78 -22.08 0.79 1.12
N ALA A 79 -21.47 0.42 2.25
CA ALA A 79 -22.17 0.27 3.52
C ALA A 79 -22.81 1.58 3.99
N LEU A 80 -22.10 2.71 3.89
CA LEU A 80 -22.65 4.04 4.22
C LEU A 80 -23.82 4.42 3.32
N THR A 81 -23.75 4.09 2.03
CA THR A 81 -24.86 4.29 1.09
C THR A 81 -26.09 3.49 1.50
N GLY A 82 -25.90 2.22 1.87
CA GLY A 82 -26.97 1.37 2.40
C GLY A 82 -27.58 1.93 3.68
N HIS A 83 -26.75 2.39 4.61
CA HIS A 83 -27.22 3.00 5.86
C HIS A 83 -28.03 4.28 5.62
N ALA A 84 -27.58 5.16 4.71
CA ALA A 84 -28.34 6.33 4.32
C ALA A 84 -29.71 5.98 3.70
N GLY A 85 -29.78 4.90 2.93
CA GLY A 85 -31.03 4.35 2.42
C GLY A 85 -31.98 3.91 3.53
N ALA A 86 -31.47 3.17 4.51
CA ALA A 86 -32.25 2.73 5.67
C ALA A 86 -32.79 3.90 6.50
N LEU A 87 -31.96 4.95 6.71
CA LEU A 87 -32.39 6.16 7.41
C LEU A 87 -33.51 6.90 6.68
N ARG A 88 -33.48 6.97 5.35
CA ARG A 88 -34.59 7.54 4.57
C ARG A 88 -35.87 6.74 4.75
N ALA A 89 -35.79 5.41 4.62
CA ALA A 89 -36.95 4.55 4.82
C ALA A 89 -37.55 4.68 6.23
N GLN A 90 -36.70 4.84 7.25
CA GLN A 90 -37.14 5.10 8.62
C GLN A 90 -37.83 6.46 8.75
N ALA A 91 -37.31 7.50 8.11
CA ALA A 91 -37.93 8.83 8.12
C ALA A 91 -39.31 8.81 7.45
N ASP A 92 -39.45 8.11 6.32
CA ASP A 92 -40.74 7.95 5.62
C ASP A 92 -41.76 7.20 6.50
N ALA A 93 -41.33 6.12 7.16
CA ALA A 93 -42.18 5.37 8.08
C ALA A 93 -42.66 6.23 9.26
N MET A 94 -41.79 7.07 9.81
CA MET A 94 -42.16 8.02 10.85
C MET A 94 -43.17 9.07 10.35
N GLY A 95 -42.98 9.61 9.13
CA GLY A 95 -43.92 10.54 8.51
C GLY A 95 -45.32 9.95 8.32
N ASN A 96 -45.39 8.69 7.87
CA ASN A 96 -46.65 7.95 7.78
C ASN A 96 -47.29 7.76 9.16
N HIS A 97 -46.50 7.45 10.18
CA HIS A 97 -47.01 7.23 11.53
C HIS A 97 -47.60 8.51 12.13
N VAL A 98 -46.91 9.66 11.95
CA VAL A 98 -47.42 10.98 12.35
C VAL A 98 -48.74 11.30 11.65
N SER A 99 -48.83 11.02 10.34
CA SER A 99 -50.06 11.26 9.57
C SER A 99 -51.24 10.41 10.06
N ALA A 100 -50.98 9.17 10.45
CA ALA A 100 -51.98 8.28 11.04
C ALA A 100 -52.46 8.77 12.42
N LEU A 101 -51.55 9.28 13.25
CA LEU A 101 -51.89 9.86 14.55
C LEU A 101 -52.77 11.11 14.40
N ASP A 102 -52.44 12.01 13.47
CA ASP A 102 -53.26 13.20 13.19
C ASP A 102 -54.68 12.81 12.73
N SER A 103 -54.77 11.83 11.82
CA SER A 103 -56.06 11.30 11.35
C SER A 103 -56.89 10.70 12.49
N PHE A 104 -56.24 9.95 13.38
CA PHE A 104 -56.88 9.36 14.56
C PHE A 104 -57.38 10.45 15.53
N GLU A 105 -56.60 11.49 15.77
CA GLU A 105 -56.98 12.61 16.62
C GLU A 105 -58.20 13.36 16.05
N VAL A 106 -58.24 13.59 14.74
CA VAL A 106 -59.40 14.20 14.07
C VAL A 106 -60.65 13.31 14.21
N ALA A 107 -60.52 12.00 14.03
CA ALA A 107 -61.64 11.07 14.15
C ALA A 107 -62.19 11.01 15.57
N THR A 108 -61.33 10.95 16.58
CA THR A 108 -61.73 10.94 18.00
C THR A 108 -62.41 12.24 18.41
N ARG A 109 -61.93 13.40 17.95
CA ARG A 109 -62.61 14.69 18.16
C ARG A 109 -64.02 14.71 17.58
N ARG A 110 -64.24 14.13 16.40
CA ARG A 110 -65.57 14.06 15.76
C ARG A 110 -66.55 13.10 16.43
N LEU A 111 -66.05 12.07 17.10
CA LEU A 111 -66.88 11.09 17.81
C LEU A 111 -67.25 11.55 19.24
N GLY A 112 -66.48 12.47 19.83
CA GLY A 112 -66.74 13.04 21.14
C GLY A 112 -67.62 14.30 21.15
N SER A 113 -67.99 14.83 19.98
CA SER A 113 -68.87 15.99 19.76
C SER A 113 -70.24 15.59 19.28
#